data_AF-A0A2S1KUZ1-F1
#
_entry.id   AF-A0A2S1KUZ1-F1
#
_cell.length_a   1.000
_cell.length_b   1.000
_cell.length_c   1.000
_cell.angle_alpha   90.00
_cell.angle_beta   90.00
_cell.angle_gamma   90.00
#
_symmetry.space_group_name_H-M   'P 1'
#
loop_
_entity.id
_entity.type
_entity.pdbx_description
1 polymer ?
#
loop_
_entity_poly.entity_id
_entity_poly.type
_entity_poly.pdbx_seq_one_letter_code
_entity_poly.pdbx_strand_id
1 'polypeptide(L)'
;MGSIPTVHAEVGDYGVDNSVYQGAYGKFGYAKDKFMISQIGGYTGFGTYDQSTYATQVQSAIAQGKRAHTYVWWQNITDYATADAVLDHFLPKVQTPKGSIVALDIESGGQNTDVIMHALAKIKAAGYTPMVYGYKNYLVQNTDLNRIADKYELWLAEYPNYQVTPEPNYNYFPSFKNVGIFQFTSTYVAGGLDGNIDLSGVTDSGYKKGDADKPKTDTPAIDKGQQADDTDKSNVKVGDTVKVNFSADKWATGEDILPSVKGQSYKVVAVDGKKLLLDGVNSWINRNNAEIISTKDTVQFNGVYVVDQWFVYGGKWYARNNDMSIPVADYNNDIPVGAITLTDRYGNKLPSQTAQGNNGAMEYFTLDGHYKVLERSGNAVKVQIDGEPVWLQASFAE
;
A
#
# COMPACT_ATOMS: atom_id res chain seq x y z
N MET A 1 3.66 -36.65 -9.88
CA MET A 1 4.65 -36.08 -10.82
C MET A 1 5.22 -34.84 -10.17
N GLY A 2 6.49 -34.85 -9.79
CA GLY A 2 7.13 -33.69 -9.17
C GLY A 2 7.23 -32.55 -10.18
N SER A 3 6.77 -31.37 -9.79
CA SER A 3 6.98 -30.14 -10.55
C SER A 3 8.47 -29.91 -10.69
N ILE A 4 8.94 -29.80 -11.93
CA ILE A 4 10.32 -29.42 -12.26
C ILE A 4 10.52 -28.00 -11.71
N PRO A 5 11.54 -27.73 -10.88
CA PRO A 5 11.83 -26.37 -10.45
C PRO A 5 12.15 -25.53 -11.68
N THR A 6 11.37 -24.48 -11.89
CA THR A 6 11.66 -23.46 -12.89
C THR A 6 12.99 -22.82 -12.49
N VAL A 7 14.07 -23.13 -13.21
CA VAL A 7 15.34 -22.43 -13.04
C VAL A 7 15.13 -21.03 -13.64
N HIS A 8 14.77 -20.08 -12.78
CA HIS A 8 14.93 -18.67 -13.10
C HIS A 8 16.44 -18.41 -13.16
N ALA A 9 16.91 -17.76 -14.24
CA ALA A 9 18.21 -17.11 -14.19
C ALA A 9 18.23 -16.20 -12.95
N GLU A 10 19.33 -16.13 -12.20
CA GLU A 10 19.45 -15.20 -11.06
C GLU A 10 19.03 -13.81 -11.54
N VAL A 11 17.89 -13.33 -11.03
CA VAL A 11 17.33 -12.03 -11.44
C VAL A 11 18.24 -10.93 -10.90
N GLY A 12 18.77 -11.09 -9.67
CA GLY A 12 19.72 -10.16 -9.06
C GLY A 12 19.10 -8.80 -8.77
N ASP A 13 17.78 -8.74 -8.68
CA ASP A 13 17.05 -7.50 -8.44
C ASP A 13 17.27 -7.04 -6.99
N TYR A 14 17.55 -5.76 -6.84
CA TYR A 14 17.72 -5.13 -5.54
C TYR A 14 16.37 -4.64 -5.03
N GLY A 15 16.21 -4.62 -3.72
CA GLY A 15 15.02 -4.07 -3.10
C GLY A 15 15.22 -3.75 -1.64
N VAL A 16 14.14 -3.31 -1.04
CA VAL A 16 14.10 -2.87 0.35
C VAL A 16 12.92 -3.52 1.04
N ASP A 17 12.99 -3.65 2.35
CA ASP A 17 11.81 -3.89 3.17
C ASP A 17 11.58 -2.67 4.06
N ASN A 18 10.31 -2.39 4.32
CA ASN A 18 9.87 -1.15 4.95
C ASN A 18 8.82 -1.43 6.00
N SER A 19 8.88 -0.66 7.07
CA SER A 19 7.90 -0.61 8.15
C SER A 19 7.52 0.85 8.43
N VAL A 20 6.78 1.09 9.51
CA VAL A 20 6.45 2.42 10.00
C VAL A 20 7.66 3.35 10.15
N TYR A 21 8.87 2.81 10.38
CA TYR A 21 10.08 3.59 10.59
C TYR A 21 10.58 4.32 9.32
N GLN A 22 10.16 3.89 8.14
CA GLN A 22 10.47 4.54 6.87
C GLN A 22 9.37 5.55 6.44
N GLY A 23 8.41 5.83 7.33
CA GLY A 23 7.35 6.80 7.10
C GLY A 23 6.26 6.31 6.15
N ALA A 24 5.30 7.20 5.87
CA ALA A 24 4.07 6.85 5.16
C ALA A 24 4.29 6.25 3.76
N TYR A 25 5.25 6.76 3.01
CA TYR A 25 5.50 6.33 1.62
C TYR A 25 6.75 5.47 1.47
N GLY A 26 7.36 5.08 2.59
CA GLY A 26 8.57 4.27 2.62
C GLY A 26 9.77 4.98 2.01
N LYS A 27 10.85 4.22 1.83
CA LYS A 27 12.13 4.68 1.33
C LYS A 27 12.77 3.61 0.45
N PHE A 28 13.31 4.04 -0.69
CA PHE A 28 14.24 3.27 -1.50
C PHE A 28 15.67 3.74 -1.24
N GLY A 29 16.64 2.85 -1.41
CA GLY A 29 18.06 3.17 -1.26
C GLY A 29 18.63 3.79 -2.52
N TYR A 30 18.31 3.23 -3.69
CA TYR A 30 18.91 3.60 -4.96
C TYR A 30 17.92 3.49 -6.13
N ALA A 31 18.27 4.12 -7.25
CA ALA A 31 17.49 4.03 -8.49
C ALA A 31 17.41 2.60 -9.05
N LYS A 32 18.38 1.74 -8.72
CA LYS A 32 18.43 0.34 -9.17
C LYS A 32 17.40 -0.55 -8.49
N ASP A 33 16.86 -0.15 -7.34
CA ASP A 33 15.89 -0.93 -6.58
C ASP A 33 14.64 -1.22 -7.43
N LYS A 34 14.10 -2.43 -7.35
CA LYS A 34 13.00 -2.94 -8.18
C LYS A 34 11.78 -3.38 -7.38
N PHE A 35 11.95 -3.68 -6.10
CA PHE A 35 10.86 -4.13 -5.25
C PHE A 35 10.90 -3.53 -3.83
N MET A 36 9.74 -3.53 -3.18
CA MET A 36 9.56 -3.18 -1.76
C MET A 36 8.73 -4.26 -1.07
N ILE A 37 9.16 -4.74 0.10
CA ILE A 37 8.37 -5.62 0.97
C ILE A 37 7.90 -4.81 2.18
N SER A 38 6.59 -4.53 2.28
CA SER A 38 6.05 -3.64 3.32
C SER A 38 5.40 -4.39 4.47
N GLN A 39 5.63 -3.94 5.70
CA GLN A 39 5.01 -4.51 6.89
C GLN A 39 3.54 -4.13 6.96
N ILE A 40 2.66 -5.13 7.00
CA ILE A 40 1.21 -4.86 7.21
C ILE A 40 0.87 -4.66 8.70
N GLY A 41 1.69 -5.23 9.57
CA GLY A 41 1.44 -5.35 11.01
C GLY A 41 2.15 -6.57 11.58
N GLY A 42 1.68 -7.01 12.74
CA GLY A 42 2.04 -8.32 13.25
C GLY A 42 1.50 -8.61 14.64
N TYR A 43 2.10 -9.60 15.28
CA TYR A 43 1.70 -10.11 16.58
C TYR A 43 2.94 -10.35 17.47
N THR A 44 2.91 -9.84 18.71
CA THR A 44 4.08 -9.83 19.61
C THR A 44 4.03 -10.83 20.76
N GLY A 45 2.99 -11.67 20.82
CA GLY A 45 2.63 -12.45 22.02
C GLY A 45 1.69 -11.71 22.98
N PHE A 46 1.54 -10.39 22.83
CA PHE A 46 0.66 -9.56 23.66
C PHE A 46 -0.55 -9.00 22.89
N GLY A 47 -0.60 -9.21 21.57
CA GLY A 47 -1.70 -8.77 20.72
C GLY A 47 -1.28 -8.52 19.27
N THR A 48 -2.29 -8.37 18.43
CA THR A 48 -2.15 -8.01 17.01
C THR A 48 -2.15 -6.49 16.86
N TYR A 49 -1.29 -5.96 15.99
CA TYR A 49 -1.25 -4.53 15.64
C TYR A 49 -1.18 -4.32 14.12
N ASP A 50 -1.89 -3.30 13.62
CA ASP A 50 -1.84 -2.87 12.22
C ASP A 50 -0.78 -1.78 12.01
N GLN A 51 -0.18 -1.71 10.83
CA GLN A 51 0.65 -0.58 10.42
C GLN A 51 -0.12 0.39 9.53
N SER A 52 -0.21 1.64 9.98
CA SER A 52 -0.90 2.71 9.25
C SER A 52 -0.20 3.12 7.95
N THR A 53 1.09 2.81 7.81
CA THR A 53 1.92 3.16 6.63
C THR A 53 1.84 2.13 5.51
N TYR A 54 1.33 0.91 5.78
CA TYR A 54 1.37 -0.21 4.84
C TYR A 54 0.78 0.12 3.47
N ALA A 55 -0.48 0.60 3.42
CA ALA A 55 -1.16 0.85 2.17
C ALA A 55 -0.47 1.96 1.34
N THR A 56 0.01 3.01 2.00
CA THR A 56 0.72 4.11 1.32
C THR A 56 2.13 3.73 0.88
N GLN A 57 2.78 2.78 1.54
CA GLN A 57 4.05 2.20 1.07
C GLN A 57 3.84 1.33 -0.17
N VAL A 58 2.80 0.49 -0.19
CA VAL A 58 2.42 -0.29 -1.38
C VAL A 58 2.10 0.65 -2.55
N GLN A 59 1.26 1.67 -2.32
CA GLN A 59 0.93 2.70 -3.30
C GLN A 59 2.20 3.36 -3.86
N SER A 60 3.10 3.78 -2.97
CA SER A 60 4.36 4.44 -3.33
C SER A 60 5.26 3.56 -4.19
N ALA A 61 5.35 2.26 -3.90
CA ALA A 61 6.11 1.32 -4.71
C ALA A 61 5.53 1.18 -6.11
N ILE A 62 4.21 1.01 -6.23
CA ILE A 62 3.52 0.91 -7.53
C ILE A 62 3.67 2.19 -8.34
N ALA A 63 3.50 3.36 -7.72
CA ALA A 63 3.65 4.67 -8.36
C ALA A 63 5.08 4.93 -8.92
N GLN A 64 6.05 4.13 -8.50
CA GLN A 64 7.44 4.23 -8.92
C GLN A 64 7.87 3.08 -9.86
N GLY A 65 6.89 2.34 -10.41
CA GLY A 65 7.14 1.17 -11.24
C GLY A 65 7.90 0.06 -10.51
N LYS A 66 7.62 -0.15 -9.22
CA LYS A 66 8.26 -1.16 -8.37
C LYS A 66 7.27 -2.23 -7.96
N ARG A 67 7.77 -3.46 -7.77
CA ARG A 67 6.95 -4.58 -7.29
C ARG A 67 6.79 -4.49 -5.77
N ALA A 68 5.54 -4.41 -5.32
CA ALA A 68 5.19 -4.41 -3.91
C ALA A 68 4.87 -5.82 -3.38
N HIS A 69 5.35 -6.12 -2.18
CA HIS A 69 5.15 -7.35 -1.42
C HIS A 69 4.83 -7.06 0.04
N THR A 70 4.56 -8.09 0.83
CA THR A 70 4.06 -7.94 2.21
C THR A 70 4.78 -8.86 3.18
N TYR A 71 4.96 -8.40 4.41
CA TYR A 71 5.35 -9.25 5.53
C TYR A 71 4.55 -8.94 6.80
N VAL A 72 4.47 -9.94 7.68
CA VAL A 72 3.77 -9.90 8.98
C VAL A 72 4.76 -10.25 10.08
N TRP A 73 4.93 -9.38 11.09
CA TRP A 73 5.73 -9.72 12.27
C TRP A 73 5.12 -10.88 13.05
N TRP A 74 5.88 -11.95 13.26
CA TRP A 74 5.42 -13.24 13.75
C TRP A 74 6.21 -13.68 14.99
N GLN A 75 5.69 -13.36 16.17
CA GLN A 75 6.36 -13.64 17.44
C GLN A 75 5.42 -14.33 18.43
N ASN A 76 5.89 -15.40 19.08
CA ASN A 76 5.14 -16.16 20.10
C ASN A 76 3.82 -16.79 19.61
N ILE A 77 3.73 -17.18 18.33
CA ILE A 77 2.56 -17.90 17.80
C ILE A 77 2.87 -19.39 17.77
N THR A 78 2.37 -20.12 18.77
CA THR A 78 2.70 -21.53 19.02
C THR A 78 1.53 -22.49 18.94
N ASP A 79 0.33 -21.99 18.61
CA ASP A 79 -0.89 -22.75 18.40
C ASP A 79 -1.67 -22.29 17.14
N TYR A 80 -2.51 -23.17 16.60
CA TYR A 80 -3.27 -22.89 15.38
C TYR A 80 -4.34 -21.80 15.54
N ALA A 81 -4.96 -21.68 16.71
CA ALA A 81 -6.04 -20.70 16.90
C ALA A 81 -5.49 -19.28 16.84
N THR A 82 -4.34 -19.03 17.48
CA THR A 82 -3.63 -17.76 17.40
C THR A 82 -3.14 -17.48 15.97
N ALA A 83 -2.56 -18.47 15.30
CA ALA A 83 -2.13 -18.36 13.90
C ALA A 83 -3.29 -17.98 12.97
N ASP A 84 -4.44 -18.65 13.14
CA ASP A 84 -5.64 -18.40 12.36
C ASP A 84 -6.18 -17.00 12.62
N ALA A 85 -6.30 -16.58 13.88
CA ALA A 85 -6.78 -15.25 14.24
C ALA A 85 -5.90 -14.13 13.66
N VAL A 86 -4.57 -14.31 13.69
CA VAL A 86 -3.62 -13.35 13.12
C VAL A 86 -3.77 -13.27 11.60
N LEU A 87 -3.85 -14.39 10.91
CA LEU A 87 -3.98 -14.40 9.45
C LEU A 87 -5.37 -13.97 8.96
N ASP A 88 -6.44 -14.29 9.70
CA ASP A 88 -7.80 -13.82 9.38
C ASP A 88 -7.92 -12.30 9.53
N HIS A 89 -7.11 -11.70 10.41
CA HIS A 89 -7.02 -10.25 10.54
C HIS A 89 -6.24 -9.58 9.39
N PHE A 90 -5.12 -10.16 8.94
CA PHE A 90 -4.24 -9.53 7.95
C PHE A 90 -4.53 -9.89 6.49
N LEU A 91 -4.86 -11.14 6.16
CA LEU A 91 -5.02 -11.57 4.76
C LEU A 91 -6.09 -10.78 3.99
N PRO A 92 -7.24 -10.40 4.59
CA PRO A 92 -8.22 -9.53 3.93
C PRO A 92 -7.74 -8.09 3.72
N LYS A 93 -6.71 -7.65 4.44
CA LYS A 93 -6.15 -6.28 4.39
C LYS A 93 -4.93 -6.16 3.48
N VAL A 94 -4.43 -7.26 2.92
CA VAL A 94 -3.29 -7.22 2.00
C VAL A 94 -3.64 -6.38 0.77
N GLN A 95 -2.77 -5.43 0.44
CA GLN A 95 -2.95 -4.46 -0.64
C GLN A 95 -2.00 -4.72 -1.82
N THR A 96 -1.24 -5.82 -1.80
CA THR A 96 -0.37 -6.24 -2.92
C THR A 96 -1.11 -7.24 -3.82
N PRO A 97 -0.70 -7.45 -5.09
CA PRO A 97 -1.47 -8.27 -6.01
C PRO A 97 -1.46 -9.76 -5.62
N LYS A 98 -2.51 -10.51 -5.93
CA LYS A 98 -2.52 -11.98 -5.74
C LYS A 98 -1.34 -12.61 -6.45
N GLY A 99 -0.70 -13.55 -5.75
CA GLY A 99 0.58 -14.15 -6.11
C GLY A 99 1.79 -13.42 -5.57
N SER A 100 1.67 -12.18 -5.08
CA SER A 100 2.76 -11.49 -4.37
C SER A 100 3.18 -12.26 -3.11
N ILE A 101 4.38 -11.96 -2.62
CA ILE A 101 4.88 -12.51 -1.37
C ILE A 101 4.05 -11.98 -0.18
N VAL A 102 3.66 -12.89 0.70
CA VAL A 102 3.29 -12.60 2.09
C VAL A 102 4.21 -13.44 2.97
N ALA A 103 5.20 -12.78 3.59
CA ALA A 103 6.20 -13.42 4.43
C ALA A 103 5.79 -13.42 5.91
N LEU A 104 6.15 -14.49 6.62
CA LEU A 104 6.15 -14.53 8.08
C LEU A 104 7.52 -14.12 8.58
N ASP A 105 7.57 -13.03 9.35
CA ASP A 105 8.79 -12.48 9.90
C ASP A 105 9.06 -13.06 11.29
N ILE A 106 9.99 -14.01 11.36
CA ILE A 106 10.25 -14.88 12.50
C ILE A 106 11.65 -14.60 13.06
N GLU A 107 11.72 -13.59 13.93
CA GLU A 107 12.98 -13.15 14.53
C GLU A 107 13.05 -13.36 16.05
N SER A 108 11.92 -13.64 16.72
CA SER A 108 11.90 -13.75 18.18
C SER A 108 10.73 -14.55 18.74
N GLY A 109 10.82 -14.88 20.04
CA GLY A 109 9.76 -15.58 20.78
C GLY A 109 9.77 -17.11 20.63
N GLY A 110 8.74 -17.75 21.17
CA GLY A 110 8.51 -19.18 21.00
C GLY A 110 7.95 -19.48 19.61
N GLN A 111 8.46 -20.54 18.98
CA GLN A 111 8.04 -20.96 17.65
C GLN A 111 7.54 -22.41 17.66
N ASN A 112 6.61 -22.72 16.76
CA ASN A 112 6.15 -24.08 16.52
C ASN A 112 6.11 -24.32 15.01
N THR A 113 6.90 -25.30 14.55
CA THR A 113 7.04 -25.57 13.11
C THR A 113 5.72 -26.02 12.48
N ASP A 114 4.90 -26.81 13.18
CA ASP A 114 3.60 -27.24 12.63
C ASP A 114 2.68 -26.03 12.41
N VAL A 115 2.71 -25.07 13.33
CA VAL A 115 1.93 -23.83 13.27
C VAL A 115 2.42 -22.92 12.16
N ILE A 116 3.74 -22.79 11.98
CA ILE A 116 4.33 -22.06 10.85
C ILE A 116 3.91 -22.71 9.53
N MET A 117 3.98 -24.04 9.41
CA MET A 117 3.59 -24.75 8.19
C MET A 117 2.09 -24.60 7.88
N HIS A 118 1.23 -24.58 8.91
CA HIS A 118 -0.20 -24.27 8.80
C HIS A 118 -0.43 -22.83 8.30
N ALA A 119 0.26 -21.85 8.91
CA ALA A 119 0.17 -20.45 8.52
C ALA A 119 0.60 -20.21 7.06
N LEU A 120 1.73 -20.79 6.63
CA LEU A 120 2.22 -20.72 5.24
C LEU A 120 1.24 -21.38 4.25
N ALA A 121 0.60 -22.49 4.64
CA ALA A 121 -0.43 -23.11 3.82
C ALA A 121 -1.67 -22.21 3.68
N LYS A 122 -2.07 -21.52 4.75
CA LYS A 122 -3.20 -20.56 4.74
C LYS A 122 -2.90 -19.33 3.87
N ILE A 123 -1.67 -18.80 3.92
CA ILE A 123 -1.20 -17.73 3.01
C ILE A 123 -1.31 -18.19 1.55
N LYS A 124 -0.83 -19.41 1.24
CA LYS A 124 -0.93 -19.99 -0.09
C LYS A 124 -2.38 -20.17 -0.55
N ALA A 125 -3.25 -20.66 0.34
CA ALA A 125 -4.67 -20.84 0.06
C ALA A 125 -5.39 -19.51 -0.20
N ALA A 126 -4.93 -18.42 0.43
CA ALA A 126 -5.42 -17.06 0.16
C ALA A 126 -4.90 -16.46 -1.16
N GLY A 127 -4.12 -17.22 -1.93
CA GLY A 127 -3.64 -16.85 -3.26
C GLY A 127 -2.36 -16.04 -3.26
N TYR A 128 -1.54 -16.10 -2.21
CA TYR A 128 -0.24 -15.43 -2.12
C TYR A 128 0.92 -16.43 -2.17
N THR A 129 2.13 -15.91 -2.36
CA THR A 129 3.37 -16.69 -2.29
C THR A 129 3.88 -16.67 -0.84
N PRO A 130 3.79 -17.79 -0.10
CA PRO A 130 4.24 -17.86 1.28
C PRO A 130 5.78 -17.91 1.36
N MET A 131 6.33 -17.23 2.36
CA MET A 131 7.78 -17.17 2.61
C MET A 131 8.04 -17.04 4.12
N VAL A 132 9.18 -17.54 4.58
CA VAL A 132 9.65 -17.30 5.96
C VAL A 132 10.86 -16.38 5.92
N TYR A 133 10.82 -15.35 6.76
CA TYR A 133 11.93 -14.45 7.01
C TYR A 133 12.54 -14.64 8.40
N GLY A 134 13.85 -14.43 8.51
CA GLY A 134 14.57 -14.31 9.78
C GLY A 134 16.06 -14.61 9.67
N TYR A 135 16.78 -14.48 10.79
CA TYR A 135 18.19 -14.87 10.89
C TYR A 135 18.35 -16.40 10.86
N LYS A 136 19.27 -16.91 10.04
CA LYS A 136 19.49 -18.36 9.89
C LYS A 136 19.71 -19.06 11.24
N ASN A 137 20.57 -18.50 12.10
CA ASN A 137 20.89 -19.12 13.40
C ASN A 137 19.66 -19.23 14.31
N TYR A 138 18.83 -18.19 14.36
CA TYR A 138 17.61 -18.19 15.14
C TYR A 138 16.61 -19.22 14.59
N LEU A 139 16.40 -19.24 13.27
CA LEU A 139 15.47 -20.17 12.62
C LEU A 139 15.89 -21.63 12.80
N VAL A 140 17.17 -21.97 12.65
CA VAL A 140 17.68 -23.33 12.87
C VAL A 140 17.50 -23.79 14.31
N GLN A 141 17.63 -22.89 15.28
CA GLN A 141 17.50 -23.22 16.70
C GLN A 141 16.04 -23.37 17.15
N ASN A 142 15.12 -22.64 16.54
CA ASN A 142 13.74 -22.53 17.03
C ASN A 142 12.71 -23.21 16.11
N THR A 143 13.11 -23.71 14.94
CA THR A 143 12.22 -24.36 13.98
C THR A 143 12.91 -25.57 13.33
N ASP A 144 12.12 -26.45 12.71
CA ASP A 144 12.63 -27.36 11.69
C ASP A 144 12.73 -26.62 10.35
N LEU A 145 13.79 -25.82 10.21
CA LEU A 145 14.01 -25.00 9.02
C LEU A 145 14.18 -25.85 7.75
N ASN A 146 14.68 -27.09 7.88
CA ASN A 146 14.76 -28.00 6.75
C ASN A 146 13.39 -28.33 6.19
N ARG A 147 12.43 -28.67 7.08
CA ARG A 147 11.05 -28.99 6.67
C ARG A 147 10.33 -27.80 6.06
N ILE A 148 10.60 -26.58 6.54
CA ILE A 148 10.06 -25.34 5.94
C ILE A 148 10.65 -25.18 4.52
N ALA A 149 11.97 -25.21 4.41
CA ALA A 149 12.68 -24.97 3.16
C ALA A 149 12.48 -26.06 2.08
N ASP A 150 12.01 -27.26 2.46
CA ASP A 150 11.59 -28.29 1.50
C ASP A 150 10.29 -27.94 0.75
N LYS A 151 9.52 -26.95 1.23
CA LYS A 151 8.22 -26.57 0.63
C LYS A 151 8.10 -25.10 0.27
N TYR A 152 8.80 -24.22 0.98
CA TYR A 152 8.65 -22.78 0.87
C TYR A 152 10.01 -22.12 0.79
N GLU A 153 10.11 -21.05 0.00
CA GLU A 153 11.34 -20.26 -0.09
C GLU A 153 11.58 -19.47 1.19
N LEU A 154 12.85 -19.17 1.43
CA LEU A 154 13.33 -18.43 2.58
C LEU A 154 13.83 -17.04 2.16
N TRP A 155 13.52 -16.06 3.00
CA TRP A 155 14.16 -14.76 3.02
C TRP A 155 15.10 -14.73 4.22
N LEU A 156 16.41 -14.87 4.01
CA LEU A 156 17.36 -14.96 5.13
C LEU A 156 18.15 -13.67 5.30
N ALA A 157 18.36 -13.28 6.55
CA ALA A 157 19.20 -12.15 6.93
C ALA A 157 20.54 -12.61 7.50
N GLU A 158 21.63 -11.96 7.09
CA GLU A 158 22.97 -12.09 7.69
C GLU A 158 23.82 -10.86 7.32
N TYR A 159 24.40 -10.20 8.32
CA TYR A 159 25.10 -8.93 8.13
C TYR A 159 26.56 -9.03 8.61
N PRO A 160 27.54 -8.62 7.79
CA PRO A 160 28.94 -8.60 8.23
C PRO A 160 29.20 -7.55 9.32
N ASN A 161 28.47 -6.43 9.27
CA ASN A 161 28.54 -5.29 10.17
C ASN A 161 27.36 -4.33 9.88
N TYR A 162 27.35 -3.16 10.52
CA TYR A 162 26.34 -2.11 10.39
C TYR A 162 26.86 -0.85 9.67
N GLN A 163 27.84 -1.00 8.78
CA GLN A 163 28.32 0.09 7.94
C GLN A 163 27.44 0.22 6.69
N VAL A 164 27.47 1.40 6.07
CA VAL A 164 26.77 1.62 4.80
C VAL A 164 27.22 0.60 3.76
N THR A 165 26.30 -0.26 3.33
CA THR A 165 26.60 -1.43 2.48
C THR A 165 25.65 -1.44 1.28
N PRO A 166 26.03 -0.86 0.12
CA PRO A 166 25.17 -0.78 -1.07
C PRO A 166 25.10 -2.07 -1.92
N GLU A 167 25.94 -3.06 -1.58
CA GLU A 167 26.12 -4.30 -2.33
C GLU A 167 26.23 -5.51 -1.39
N PRO A 168 25.66 -6.68 -1.75
CA PRO A 168 25.77 -7.88 -0.94
C PRO A 168 27.21 -8.37 -0.83
N ASN A 169 27.62 -8.77 0.37
CA ASN A 169 28.86 -9.49 0.59
C ASN A 169 28.60 -10.99 0.71
N TYR A 170 28.75 -11.71 -0.40
CA TYR A 170 28.45 -13.15 -0.46
C TYR A 170 29.34 -14.04 0.42
N ASN A 171 30.46 -13.53 0.96
CA ASN A 171 31.22 -14.26 1.99
C ASN A 171 30.42 -14.45 3.29
N TYR A 172 29.37 -13.65 3.49
CA TYR A 172 28.45 -13.71 4.62
C TYR A 172 27.07 -14.22 4.18
N PHE A 173 26.94 -14.80 2.98
CA PHE A 173 25.66 -15.35 2.55
C PHE A 173 25.23 -16.50 3.50
N PRO A 174 24.01 -16.43 4.09
CA PRO A 174 23.53 -17.43 5.04
C PRO A 174 23.13 -18.72 4.32
N SER A 175 24.12 -19.44 3.80
CA SER A 175 23.94 -20.58 2.91
C SER A 175 22.98 -21.61 3.51
N PHE A 176 21.84 -21.78 2.87
CA PHE A 176 20.81 -22.76 3.19
C PHE A 176 20.08 -23.14 1.89
N LYS A 177 19.34 -24.25 1.90
CA LYS A 177 18.53 -24.61 0.73
C LYS A 177 17.36 -23.63 0.58
N ASN A 178 16.93 -23.41 -0.66
CA ASN A 178 15.73 -22.65 -1.00
C ASN A 178 15.70 -21.19 -0.48
N VAL A 179 16.86 -20.53 -0.43
CA VAL A 179 16.94 -19.10 -0.15
C VAL A 179 16.56 -18.33 -1.42
N GLY A 180 15.39 -17.69 -1.39
CA GLY A 180 14.87 -16.89 -2.50
C GLY A 180 15.28 -15.42 -2.40
N ILE A 181 15.40 -14.88 -1.19
CA ILE A 181 15.81 -13.48 -0.93
C ILE A 181 16.91 -13.47 0.14
N PHE A 182 17.93 -12.64 -0.06
CA PHE A 182 18.96 -12.36 0.93
C PHE A 182 18.88 -10.90 1.38
N GLN A 183 18.57 -10.68 2.66
CA GLN A 183 18.75 -9.38 3.30
C GLN A 183 20.21 -9.28 3.75
N PHE A 184 20.99 -8.49 3.03
CA PHE A 184 22.44 -8.46 3.18
C PHE A 184 22.95 -7.34 4.09
N THR A 185 22.07 -6.42 4.49
CA THR A 185 22.40 -5.33 5.41
C THR A 185 21.14 -4.71 6.00
N SER A 186 21.26 -4.13 7.19
CA SER A 186 20.29 -3.17 7.75
C SER A 186 20.71 -1.71 7.56
N THR A 187 21.84 -1.47 6.89
CA THR A 187 22.40 -0.14 6.62
C THR A 187 22.69 0.01 5.13
N TYR A 188 21.67 -0.15 4.30
CA TYR A 188 21.77 -0.06 2.85
C TYR A 188 22.19 1.34 2.38
N VAL A 189 21.75 2.37 3.12
CA VAL A 189 22.15 3.76 2.93
C VAL A 189 22.48 4.41 4.28
N ALA A 190 23.10 5.60 4.24
CA ALA A 190 23.32 6.39 5.45
C ALA A 190 22.01 6.63 6.21
N GLY A 191 22.04 6.39 7.53
CA GLY A 191 20.88 6.49 8.42
C GLY A 191 20.09 5.20 8.63
N GLY A 192 20.47 4.09 7.99
CA GLY A 192 19.79 2.79 8.15
C GLY A 192 18.66 2.58 7.12
N LEU A 193 18.62 1.38 6.56
CA LEU A 193 17.59 0.88 5.65
C LEU A 193 17.95 -0.58 5.34
N ASP A 194 16.97 -1.48 5.38
CA ASP A 194 17.22 -2.88 5.05
C ASP A 194 17.38 -3.07 3.54
N GLY A 195 18.46 -3.75 3.15
CA GLY A 195 18.85 -3.98 1.76
C GLY A 195 18.73 -5.45 1.39
N ASN A 196 18.00 -5.72 0.31
CA ASN A 196 17.67 -7.08 -0.14
C ASN A 196 18.12 -7.32 -1.57
N ILE A 197 18.41 -8.59 -1.87
CA ILE A 197 18.60 -9.08 -3.23
C ILE A 197 17.75 -10.33 -3.47
N ASP A 198 17.00 -10.32 -4.57
CA ASP A 198 16.24 -11.47 -5.07
C ASP A 198 17.15 -12.39 -5.88
N LEU A 199 17.32 -13.62 -5.38
CA LEU A 199 18.20 -14.64 -5.96
C LEU A 199 17.44 -15.59 -6.89
N SER A 200 16.11 -15.64 -6.77
CA SER A 200 15.27 -16.68 -7.36
C SER A 200 14.28 -16.14 -8.40
N GLY A 201 14.05 -14.82 -8.43
CA GLY A 201 12.98 -14.19 -9.19
C GLY A 201 11.61 -14.26 -8.50
N VAL A 202 11.57 -14.64 -7.22
CA VAL A 202 10.33 -14.74 -6.45
C VAL A 202 9.60 -13.40 -6.34
N THR A 203 10.31 -12.27 -6.43
CA THR A 203 9.71 -10.93 -6.42
C THR A 203 8.93 -10.60 -7.70
N ASP A 204 9.06 -11.40 -8.76
CA ASP A 204 8.17 -11.29 -9.94
C ASP A 204 6.76 -11.86 -9.66
N SER A 205 6.62 -12.63 -8.57
CA SER A 205 5.35 -13.24 -8.20
C SER A 205 4.31 -12.17 -7.88
N GLY A 206 3.12 -12.32 -8.45
CA GLY A 206 2.07 -11.29 -8.40
C GLY A 206 2.04 -10.35 -9.60
N TYR A 207 3.04 -10.42 -10.50
CA TYR A 207 3.17 -9.56 -11.67
C TYR A 207 3.23 -10.39 -12.97
N LYS A 208 2.69 -9.85 -14.07
CA LYS A 208 2.68 -10.54 -15.36
C LYS A 208 4.08 -10.46 -15.97
N LYS A 209 4.81 -11.58 -15.97
CA LYS A 209 6.21 -11.66 -16.42
C LYS A 209 7.16 -10.73 -15.64
N GLY A 210 6.89 -10.51 -14.34
CA GLY A 210 7.71 -9.63 -13.51
C GLY A 210 7.58 -8.13 -13.80
N ASP A 211 6.64 -7.74 -14.67
CA ASP A 211 6.39 -6.35 -15.03
C ASP A 211 5.60 -5.63 -13.93
N ALA A 212 6.25 -4.66 -13.26
CA ALA A 212 5.69 -3.93 -12.12
C ALA A 212 4.39 -3.17 -12.49
N ASP A 213 4.27 -2.74 -13.74
CA ASP A 213 3.12 -1.99 -14.25
C ASP A 213 1.94 -2.92 -14.57
N LYS A 214 2.15 -4.25 -14.46
CA LYS A 214 1.16 -5.27 -14.79
C LYS A 214 0.93 -6.23 -13.61
N PRO A 215 0.39 -5.75 -12.48
CA PRO A 215 -0.06 -6.63 -11.41
C PRO A 215 -1.11 -7.63 -11.90
N LYS A 216 -1.18 -8.80 -11.26
CA LYS A 216 -2.14 -9.86 -11.60
C LYS A 216 -3.56 -9.55 -11.13
N THR A 217 -3.70 -8.73 -10.08
CA THR A 217 -4.97 -8.26 -9.54
C THR A 217 -4.78 -6.86 -8.98
N ASP A 218 -5.86 -6.08 -8.98
CA ASP A 218 -5.85 -4.73 -8.46
C ASP A 218 -6.32 -4.68 -7.00
N THR A 219 -5.90 -3.63 -6.31
CA THR A 219 -6.24 -3.31 -4.92
C THR A 219 -6.31 -1.78 -4.79
N PRO A 220 -6.95 -1.25 -3.74
CA PRO A 220 -7.00 0.20 -3.51
C PRO A 220 -5.64 0.92 -3.52
N ALA A 221 -4.58 0.28 -3.00
CA ALA A 221 -3.24 0.85 -3.04
C ALA A 221 -2.61 0.76 -4.43
N ILE A 222 -2.85 -0.32 -5.18
CA ILE A 222 -2.39 -0.47 -6.57
C ILE A 222 -3.05 0.58 -7.45
N ASP A 223 -4.37 0.75 -7.35
CA ASP A 223 -5.13 1.72 -8.15
C ASP A 223 -4.63 3.14 -7.93
N LYS A 224 -4.36 3.52 -6.66
CA LYS A 224 -3.78 4.82 -6.34
C LYS A 224 -2.34 4.97 -6.82
N GLY A 225 -1.57 3.89 -6.81
CA GLY A 225 -0.20 3.89 -7.30
C GLY A 225 -0.18 4.13 -8.80
N GLN A 226 -0.98 3.38 -9.55
CA GLN A 226 -1.16 3.55 -11.00
C GLN A 226 -1.70 4.93 -11.34
N GLN A 227 -2.70 5.44 -10.60
CA GLN A 227 -3.19 6.80 -10.78
C GLN A 227 -2.09 7.84 -10.61
N ALA A 228 -1.22 7.69 -9.61
CA ALA A 228 -0.12 8.61 -9.39
C ALA A 228 0.92 8.54 -10.53
N ASP A 229 1.26 7.35 -11.00
CA ASP A 229 2.18 7.12 -12.12
C ASP A 229 1.63 7.67 -13.45
N ASP A 230 0.36 7.41 -13.75
CA ASP A 230 -0.36 7.88 -14.94
C ASP A 230 -0.61 9.40 -14.93
N THR A 231 -0.46 10.07 -13.78
CA THR A 231 -0.69 11.51 -13.68
C THR A 231 0.43 12.27 -14.38
N ASP A 232 0.08 13.06 -15.41
CA ASP A 232 1.04 13.94 -16.08
C ASP A 232 1.73 14.88 -15.08
N LYS A 233 3.06 15.01 -15.17
CA LYS A 233 3.85 15.86 -14.26
C LYS A 233 3.40 17.32 -14.24
N SER A 234 2.79 17.83 -15.32
CA SER A 234 2.19 19.16 -15.39
C SER A 234 0.92 19.30 -14.54
N ASN A 235 0.26 18.19 -14.22
CA ASN A 235 -0.96 18.15 -13.41
C ASN A 235 -0.73 18.14 -11.91
N VAL A 236 0.51 17.98 -11.43
CA VAL A 236 0.85 18.05 -9.99
C VAL A 236 0.34 19.34 -9.37
N LYS A 237 -0.34 19.20 -8.22
CA LYS A 237 -1.04 20.27 -7.49
C LYS A 237 -0.55 20.36 -6.04
N VAL A 238 -0.89 21.48 -5.40
CA VAL A 238 -0.69 21.64 -3.95
C VAL A 238 -1.46 20.56 -3.20
N GLY A 239 -0.77 19.87 -2.30
CA GLY A 239 -1.32 18.76 -1.52
C GLY A 239 -0.90 17.37 -2.01
N ASP A 240 -0.44 17.24 -3.26
CA ASP A 240 0.15 15.99 -3.76
C ASP A 240 1.44 15.67 -3.01
N THR A 241 1.86 14.41 -3.04
CA THR A 241 3.17 13.99 -2.56
C THR A 241 4.01 13.53 -3.74
N VAL A 242 5.25 14.00 -3.78
CA VAL A 242 6.23 13.65 -4.79
C VAL A 242 7.52 13.14 -4.15
N LYS A 243 8.23 12.28 -4.85
CA LYS A 243 9.59 11.87 -4.51
C LYS A 243 10.59 12.72 -5.29
N VAL A 244 11.69 13.10 -4.65
CA VAL A 244 12.84 13.68 -5.36
C VAL A 244 13.63 12.58 -6.06
N ASN A 245 13.83 12.68 -7.37
CA ASN A 245 14.51 11.65 -8.15
C ASN A 245 15.98 11.49 -7.72
N PHE A 246 16.50 10.27 -7.77
CA PHE A 246 17.93 10.01 -7.52
C PHE A 246 18.85 10.70 -8.53
N SER A 247 18.37 10.95 -9.75
CA SER A 247 19.07 11.69 -10.79
C SER A 247 18.96 13.22 -10.67
N ALA A 248 18.23 13.74 -9.68
CA ALA A 248 18.09 15.17 -9.51
C ALA A 248 19.34 15.76 -8.85
N ASP A 249 19.99 16.73 -9.50
CA ASP A 249 21.26 17.30 -8.99
C ASP A 249 21.11 18.67 -8.35
N LYS A 250 20.26 19.53 -8.93
CA LYS A 250 20.08 20.91 -8.47
C LYS A 250 18.62 21.23 -8.22
N TRP A 251 18.39 22.03 -7.18
CA TRP A 251 17.13 22.74 -6.99
C TRP A 251 16.93 23.75 -8.13
N ALA A 252 15.68 24.13 -8.36
CA ALA A 252 15.32 25.17 -9.33
C ALA A 252 15.84 26.57 -8.93
N THR A 253 16.33 26.72 -7.70
CA THR A 253 17.05 27.88 -7.16
C THR A 253 18.57 27.84 -7.39
N GLY A 254 19.11 26.69 -7.81
CA GLY A 254 20.50 26.52 -8.28
C GLY A 254 21.43 25.78 -7.31
N GLU A 255 21.05 25.63 -6.05
CA GLU A 255 21.78 24.88 -5.02
C GLU A 255 21.76 23.38 -5.29
N ASP A 256 22.77 22.68 -4.80
CA ASP A 256 22.88 21.24 -4.96
C ASP A 256 21.89 20.51 -4.03
N ILE A 257 21.32 19.41 -4.54
CA ILE A 257 20.42 18.54 -3.77
C ILE A 257 21.26 17.55 -2.97
N LEU A 258 21.12 17.60 -1.64
CA LEU A 258 21.81 16.67 -0.75
C LEU A 258 21.38 15.22 -1.03
N PRO A 259 22.30 14.23 -0.98
CA PRO A 259 21.95 12.81 -1.15
C PRO A 259 20.84 12.32 -0.21
N SER A 260 20.75 12.87 1.01
CA SER A 260 19.72 12.53 1.99
C SER A 260 18.30 12.96 1.60
N VAL A 261 18.16 13.87 0.63
CA VAL A 261 16.87 14.32 0.10
C VAL A 261 16.42 13.47 -1.10
N LYS A 262 17.39 12.90 -1.82
CA LYS A 262 17.11 12.06 -2.99
C LYS A 262 16.41 10.76 -2.55
N GLY A 263 15.41 10.35 -3.31
CA GLY A 263 14.59 9.19 -2.98
C GLY A 263 13.60 9.40 -1.83
N GLN A 264 13.60 10.57 -1.18
CA GLN A 264 12.63 10.91 -0.13
C GLN A 264 11.38 11.54 -0.71
N SER A 265 10.29 11.40 0.05
CA SER A 265 8.94 11.81 -0.29
C SER A 265 8.55 13.10 0.42
N TYR A 266 7.99 14.06 -0.30
CA TYR A 266 7.62 15.37 0.21
C TYR A 266 6.27 15.83 -0.32
N LYS A 267 5.53 16.52 0.53
CA LYS A 267 4.28 17.17 0.14
C LYS A 267 4.58 18.43 -0.68
N VAL A 268 3.83 18.64 -1.75
CA VAL A 268 3.86 19.87 -2.53
C VAL A 268 3.04 20.93 -1.81
N VAL A 269 3.67 22.06 -1.47
CA VAL A 269 3.03 23.18 -0.75
C VAL A 269 2.78 24.40 -1.63
N ALA A 270 3.50 24.53 -2.74
CA ALA A 270 3.22 25.53 -3.77
C ALA A 270 3.65 25.04 -5.16
N VAL A 271 3.04 25.63 -6.19
CA VAL A 271 3.32 25.35 -7.60
C VAL A 271 3.54 26.66 -8.33
N ASP A 272 4.63 26.77 -9.07
CA ASP A 272 4.96 27.92 -9.92
C ASP A 272 5.46 27.44 -11.28
N GLY A 273 4.56 27.45 -12.28
CA GLY A 273 4.85 26.93 -13.61
C GLY A 273 5.40 25.51 -13.58
N LYS A 274 6.70 25.36 -13.92
CA LYS A 274 7.42 24.09 -13.97
C LYS A 274 8.07 23.67 -12.64
N LYS A 275 7.86 24.42 -11.56
CA LYS A 275 8.50 24.24 -10.26
C LYS A 275 7.49 23.85 -9.18
N LEU A 276 7.94 23.05 -8.23
CA LEU A 276 7.19 22.59 -7.05
C LEU A 276 7.95 22.99 -5.79
N LEU A 277 7.28 23.65 -4.84
CA LEU A 277 7.83 23.90 -3.51
C LEU A 277 7.52 22.70 -2.61
N LEU A 278 8.56 22.12 -2.02
CA LEU A 278 8.45 20.92 -1.19
C LEU A 278 8.46 21.26 0.31
N ASP A 279 7.53 20.68 1.05
CA ASP A 279 7.46 20.76 2.51
C ASP A 279 8.71 20.16 3.17
N GLY A 280 9.08 20.65 4.34
CA GLY A 280 10.23 20.19 5.13
C GLY A 280 11.62 20.57 4.58
N VAL A 281 11.79 20.63 3.25
CA VAL A 281 13.04 21.09 2.60
C VAL A 281 12.96 22.56 2.18
N ASN A 282 11.75 23.10 2.02
CA ASN A 282 11.49 24.51 1.68
C ASN A 282 12.25 24.99 0.44
N SER A 283 12.42 24.11 -0.54
CA SER A 283 13.17 24.38 -1.77
C SER A 283 12.33 24.03 -3.00
N TRP A 284 12.57 24.76 -4.09
CA TRP A 284 11.85 24.56 -5.36
C TRP A 284 12.53 23.49 -6.19
N ILE A 285 11.80 22.46 -6.59
CA ILE A 285 12.29 21.44 -7.54
C ILE A 285 11.61 21.60 -8.90
N ASN A 286 12.34 21.30 -9.98
CA ASN A 286 11.73 21.17 -11.30
C ASN A 286 10.84 19.92 -11.33
N ARG A 287 9.63 20.01 -11.90
CA ARG A 287 8.69 18.87 -12.03
C ARG A 287 9.34 17.62 -12.63
N ASN A 288 10.26 17.78 -13.59
CA ASN A 288 10.95 16.65 -14.23
C ASN A 288 11.86 15.86 -13.27
N ASN A 289 12.34 16.51 -12.22
CA ASN A 289 13.18 15.92 -11.17
C ASN A 289 12.36 15.37 -10.00
N ALA A 290 11.03 15.40 -10.12
CA ALA A 290 10.10 14.82 -9.17
C ALA A 290 9.32 13.69 -9.84
N GLU A 291 8.90 12.74 -9.03
CA GLU A 291 8.04 11.61 -9.38
C GLU A 291 6.83 11.64 -8.46
N ILE A 292 5.63 11.48 -9.01
CA ILE A 292 4.39 11.58 -8.25
C ILE A 292 4.16 10.23 -7.56
N ILE A 293 4.02 10.24 -6.24
CA ILE A 293 3.81 9.00 -5.48
C ILE A 293 2.42 8.94 -4.87
N SER A 294 1.76 10.08 -4.77
CA SER A 294 0.40 10.21 -4.26
C SER A 294 -0.21 11.51 -4.74
N THR A 295 -1.37 11.41 -5.37
CA THR A 295 -2.19 12.57 -5.71
C THR A 295 -3.16 12.85 -4.58
N LYS A 296 -3.43 14.13 -4.32
CA LYS A 296 -4.61 14.54 -3.56
C LYS A 296 -5.82 14.27 -4.43
N ASP A 297 -6.31 13.04 -4.39
CA ASP A 297 -7.49 12.64 -5.15
C ASP A 297 -8.75 13.14 -4.45
N THR A 298 -9.49 13.99 -5.15
CA THR A 298 -10.79 14.49 -4.73
C THR A 298 -11.71 14.47 -5.92
N VAL A 299 -12.98 14.14 -5.69
CA VAL A 299 -14.04 14.19 -6.71
C VAL A 299 -15.14 15.14 -6.27
N GLN A 300 -15.85 15.68 -7.25
CA GLN A 300 -17.11 16.39 -7.03
C GLN A 300 -18.28 15.53 -7.53
N PHE A 301 -19.45 15.71 -6.92
CA PHE A 301 -20.69 15.10 -7.39
C PHE A 301 -21.64 16.19 -7.85
N ASN A 302 -21.30 16.85 -8.97
CA ASN A 302 -22.04 18.01 -9.45
C ASN A 302 -23.39 17.60 -10.04
N GLY A 303 -24.48 18.06 -9.44
CA GLY A 303 -25.82 17.75 -9.91
C GLY A 303 -26.90 17.98 -8.86
N VAL A 304 -28.14 17.82 -9.29
CA VAL A 304 -29.32 17.81 -8.43
C VAL A 304 -29.86 16.38 -8.45
N TYR A 305 -29.86 15.73 -7.30
CA TYR A 305 -30.18 14.31 -7.15
C TYR A 305 -31.46 14.11 -6.37
N VAL A 306 -32.16 13.01 -6.60
CA VAL A 306 -33.38 12.66 -5.87
C VAL A 306 -33.05 12.05 -4.52
N VAL A 307 -33.74 12.47 -3.48
CA VAL A 307 -33.68 11.84 -2.15
C VAL A 307 -34.60 10.61 -2.13
N ASP A 308 -34.13 9.46 -2.61
CA ASP A 308 -34.95 8.24 -2.65
C ASP A 308 -35.27 7.68 -1.25
N GLN A 309 -34.36 7.87 -0.30
CA GLN A 309 -34.57 7.46 1.09
C GLN A 309 -34.02 8.52 2.04
N TRP A 310 -34.69 8.70 3.19
CA TRP A 310 -34.26 9.55 4.29
C TRP A 310 -34.58 8.87 5.62
N PHE A 311 -33.58 8.45 6.37
CA PHE A 311 -33.79 7.56 7.52
C PHE A 311 -32.74 7.73 8.61
N VAL A 312 -33.05 7.17 9.80
CA VAL A 312 -32.16 7.17 10.96
C VAL A 312 -31.55 5.79 11.13
N TYR A 313 -30.23 5.76 11.31
CA TYR A 313 -29.50 4.57 11.73
C TYR A 313 -28.44 4.96 12.75
N GLY A 314 -28.33 4.20 13.85
CA GLY A 314 -27.34 4.48 14.90
C GLY A 314 -27.44 5.89 15.53
N GLY A 315 -28.61 6.52 15.49
CA GLY A 315 -28.82 7.89 15.99
C GLY A 315 -28.37 9.01 15.03
N LYS A 316 -27.93 8.67 13.82
CA LYS A 316 -27.57 9.61 12.75
C LYS A 316 -28.56 9.52 11.60
N TRP A 317 -28.72 10.62 10.87
CA TRP A 317 -29.58 10.69 9.69
C TRP A 317 -28.78 10.46 8.42
N TYR A 318 -29.34 9.66 7.53
CA TYR A 318 -28.77 9.31 6.24
C TYR A 318 -29.78 9.52 5.12
N ALA A 319 -29.25 9.86 3.94
CA ALA A 319 -29.99 9.89 2.70
C ALA A 319 -29.40 8.88 1.70
N ARG A 320 -30.23 8.37 0.80
CA ARG A 320 -29.79 7.54 -0.32
C ARG A 320 -30.39 8.04 -1.62
N ASN A 321 -29.56 8.08 -2.65
CA ASN A 321 -29.98 8.18 -4.05
C ASN A 321 -29.66 6.86 -4.75
N ASN A 322 -30.66 6.23 -5.34
CA ASN A 322 -30.51 4.91 -5.96
C ASN A 322 -29.66 4.95 -7.24
N ASP A 323 -29.69 6.06 -7.98
CA ASP A 323 -28.90 6.22 -9.21
C ASP A 323 -27.40 6.31 -8.92
N MET A 324 -27.02 7.01 -7.87
CA MET A 324 -25.62 7.14 -7.42
C MET A 324 -25.14 5.91 -6.65
N SER A 325 -26.04 5.07 -6.14
CA SER A 325 -25.69 3.88 -5.35
C SER A 325 -25.12 2.78 -6.24
N ILE A 326 -24.21 1.96 -5.70
CA ILE A 326 -23.74 0.75 -6.38
C ILE A 326 -24.80 -0.34 -6.23
N PRO A 327 -25.38 -0.91 -7.32
CA PRO A 327 -26.37 -1.98 -7.20
C PRO A 327 -25.73 -3.30 -6.72
N VAL A 328 -26.29 -4.05 -5.76
CA VAL A 328 -27.48 -3.74 -4.94
C VAL A 328 -27.09 -2.78 -3.80
N ALA A 329 -27.82 -1.67 -3.66
CA ALA A 329 -27.49 -0.63 -2.70
C ALA A 329 -27.59 -1.13 -1.25
N ASP A 330 -26.58 -0.81 -0.45
CA ASP A 330 -26.48 -1.17 0.96
C ASP A 330 -26.03 0.01 1.84
N TYR A 331 -25.68 -0.27 3.09
CA TYR A 331 -25.29 0.75 4.07
C TYR A 331 -24.03 1.53 3.67
N ASN A 332 -23.22 1.00 2.75
CA ASN A 332 -22.03 1.68 2.26
C ASN A 332 -22.35 2.81 1.26
N ASN A 333 -23.59 2.87 0.73
CA ASN A 333 -24.04 3.93 -0.17
C ASN A 333 -24.72 5.09 0.56
N ASP A 334 -24.87 4.97 1.89
CA ASP A 334 -25.64 5.92 2.70
C ASP A 334 -24.85 7.20 2.94
N ILE A 335 -25.43 8.32 2.51
CA ILE A 335 -24.82 9.64 2.57
C ILE A 335 -25.25 10.30 3.89
N PRO A 336 -24.31 10.69 4.77
CA PRO A 336 -24.65 11.48 5.95
C PRO A 336 -25.36 12.79 5.55
N VAL A 337 -26.54 13.06 6.10
CA VAL A 337 -27.32 14.25 5.71
C VAL A 337 -26.67 15.57 6.11
N GLY A 338 -25.61 15.54 6.92
CA GLY A 338 -24.80 16.73 7.22
C GLY A 338 -24.07 17.28 5.99
N ALA A 339 -23.85 16.45 4.96
CA ALA A 339 -23.14 16.83 3.74
C ALA A 339 -24.03 17.22 2.56
N ILE A 340 -25.37 17.12 2.71
CA ILE A 340 -26.32 17.41 1.63
C ILE A 340 -27.01 18.75 1.87
N THR A 341 -27.30 19.46 0.77
CA THR A 341 -28.20 20.61 0.78
C THR A 341 -29.51 20.21 0.10
N LEU A 342 -30.65 20.26 0.79
CA LEU A 342 -31.95 20.07 0.14
C LEU A 342 -32.28 21.26 -0.78
N THR A 343 -32.73 20.95 -1.99
CA THR A 343 -32.97 21.92 -3.06
C THR A 343 -34.29 21.66 -3.76
N ASP A 344 -34.77 22.66 -4.49
CA ASP A 344 -35.76 22.41 -5.54
C ASP A 344 -35.11 21.68 -6.74
N ARG A 345 -35.92 21.29 -7.72
CA ARG A 345 -35.45 20.59 -8.92
C ARG A 345 -34.43 21.37 -9.78
N TYR A 346 -34.20 22.64 -9.49
CA TYR A 346 -33.27 23.52 -10.18
C TYR A 346 -32.00 23.80 -9.36
N GLY A 347 -31.86 23.18 -8.19
CA GLY A 347 -30.72 23.36 -7.30
C GLY A 347 -30.83 24.57 -6.37
N ASN A 348 -31.99 25.23 -6.29
CA ASN A 348 -32.16 26.32 -5.34
C ASN A 348 -32.39 25.77 -3.94
N LYS A 349 -31.59 26.23 -2.97
CA LYS A 349 -31.67 25.80 -1.58
C LYS A 349 -33.07 26.00 -0.99
N LEU A 350 -33.61 24.95 -0.37
CA LEU A 350 -34.89 25.01 0.34
C LEU A 350 -34.73 25.57 1.77
N PRO A 351 -35.74 26.28 2.31
CA PRO A 351 -35.74 26.70 3.70
C PRO A 351 -35.75 25.52 4.69
N SER A 352 -36.49 24.46 4.37
CA SER A 352 -36.47 23.21 5.14
C SER A 352 -35.32 22.32 4.65
N GLN A 353 -34.56 21.77 5.59
CA GLN A 353 -33.44 20.85 5.32
C GLN A 353 -33.70 19.45 5.91
N THR A 354 -34.97 19.08 6.00
CA THR A 354 -35.44 17.75 6.40
C THR A 354 -36.34 17.20 5.29
N ALA A 355 -36.01 16.02 4.76
CA ALA A 355 -36.78 15.35 3.71
C ALA A 355 -37.65 14.22 4.27
N GLN A 356 -38.56 13.72 3.45
CA GLN A 356 -39.41 12.55 3.72
C GLN A 356 -38.96 11.30 2.95
N GLY A 357 -37.87 11.40 2.19
CA GLY A 357 -37.35 10.29 1.39
C GLY A 357 -38.26 9.98 0.20
N ASN A 358 -38.75 11.02 -0.48
CA ASN A 358 -39.58 10.88 -1.68
C ASN A 358 -40.91 10.11 -1.41
N ASN A 359 -41.46 10.23 -0.19
CA ASN A 359 -42.68 9.56 0.24
C ASN A 359 -43.95 10.34 -0.18
N GLY A 360 -44.21 10.39 -1.49
CA GLY A 360 -45.40 11.00 -2.08
C GLY A 360 -45.16 12.31 -2.84
N ALA A 361 -43.99 12.91 -2.69
CA ALA A 361 -43.52 14.03 -3.51
C ALA A 361 -42.00 13.93 -3.71
N MET A 362 -41.53 14.21 -4.93
CA MET A 362 -40.10 14.14 -5.26
C MET A 362 -39.32 15.27 -4.59
N GLU A 363 -38.32 14.89 -3.81
CA GLU A 363 -37.42 15.77 -3.07
C GLU A 363 -36.02 15.67 -3.66
N TYR A 364 -35.28 16.79 -3.65
CA TYR A 364 -33.98 16.88 -4.30
C TYR A 364 -32.90 17.38 -3.35
N PHE A 365 -31.65 17.03 -3.64
CA PHE A 365 -30.48 17.52 -2.92
C PHE A 365 -29.27 17.74 -3.85
N THR A 366 -28.31 18.52 -3.36
CA THR A 366 -26.98 18.70 -3.95
C THR A 366 -25.90 18.24 -2.97
N LEU A 367 -24.73 17.88 -3.52
CA LEU A 367 -23.50 17.55 -2.78
C LEU A 367 -22.44 18.61 -3.08
N ASP A 368 -22.48 19.70 -2.33
CA ASP A 368 -21.65 20.87 -2.59
C ASP A 368 -20.28 20.71 -1.90
N GLY A 369 -19.37 19.96 -2.52
CA GLY A 369 -18.07 19.67 -1.92
C GLY A 369 -17.04 19.02 -2.85
N HIS A 370 -15.78 19.09 -2.42
CA HIS A 370 -14.71 18.25 -2.97
C HIS A 370 -14.44 17.12 -1.97
N TYR A 371 -14.83 15.91 -2.33
CA TYR A 371 -14.75 14.78 -1.43
C TYR A 371 -13.46 14.02 -1.67
N LYS A 372 -12.71 13.77 -0.59
CA LYS A 372 -11.47 12.99 -0.65
C LYS A 372 -11.79 11.58 -1.13
N VAL A 373 -11.14 11.13 -2.19
CA VAL A 373 -11.23 9.75 -2.66
C VAL A 373 -10.42 8.86 -1.73
N LEU A 374 -11.09 7.85 -1.18
CA LEU A 374 -10.50 6.82 -0.34
C LEU A 374 -10.08 5.61 -1.15
N GLU A 375 -10.80 5.28 -2.22
CA GLU A 375 -10.62 4.08 -3.04
C GLU A 375 -11.40 4.23 -4.37
N ARG A 376 -10.89 3.63 -5.44
CA ARG A 376 -11.60 3.47 -6.73
C ARG A 376 -11.65 1.98 -7.03
N SER A 377 -12.75 1.48 -7.57
CA SER A 377 -12.87 0.06 -7.94
C SER A 377 -13.87 -0.11 -9.08
N GLY A 378 -13.39 -0.46 -10.26
CA GLY A 378 -14.23 -0.56 -11.46
C GLY A 378 -15.05 0.71 -11.70
N ASN A 379 -16.37 0.59 -11.70
CA ASN A 379 -17.30 1.71 -11.92
C ASN A 379 -17.71 2.43 -10.62
N ALA A 380 -16.94 2.28 -9.55
CA ALA A 380 -17.25 2.83 -8.24
C ALA A 380 -16.11 3.66 -7.65
N VAL A 381 -16.48 4.66 -6.84
CA VAL A 381 -15.56 5.48 -6.06
C VAL A 381 -16.02 5.53 -4.60
N LYS A 382 -15.09 5.29 -3.69
CA LYS A 382 -15.30 5.46 -2.25
C LYS A 382 -14.75 6.82 -1.86
N VAL A 383 -15.57 7.64 -1.22
CA VAL A 383 -15.22 8.99 -0.81
C VAL A 383 -15.45 9.19 0.68
N GLN A 384 -14.73 10.13 1.28
CA GLN A 384 -15.00 10.56 2.65
C GLN A 384 -16.03 11.69 2.64
N ILE A 385 -17.23 11.43 3.16
CA ILE A 385 -18.34 12.40 3.30
C ILE A 385 -18.66 12.54 4.79
N ASP A 386 -18.54 13.76 5.32
CA ASP A 386 -18.75 14.07 6.75
C ASP A 386 -17.99 13.13 7.72
N GLY A 387 -16.77 12.75 7.34
CA GLY A 387 -15.93 11.83 8.11
C GLY A 387 -16.19 10.34 7.87
N GLU A 388 -17.27 9.97 7.18
CA GLU A 388 -17.67 8.58 6.93
C GLU A 388 -17.32 8.15 5.50
N PRO A 389 -16.92 6.88 5.27
CA PRO A 389 -16.69 6.36 3.94
C PRO A 389 -18.01 6.03 3.22
N VAL A 390 -18.21 6.60 2.03
CA VAL A 390 -19.40 6.35 1.20
C VAL A 390 -18.98 5.90 -0.19
N TRP A 391 -19.57 4.81 -0.67
CA TRP A 391 -19.38 4.26 -2.01
C TRP A 391 -20.46 4.79 -2.96
N LEU A 392 -20.03 5.39 -4.07
CA LEU A 392 -20.91 5.94 -5.10
C LEU A 392 -20.42 5.50 -6.49
N GLN A 393 -21.31 5.50 -7.48
CA GLN A 393 -20.95 5.22 -8.86
C GLN A 393 -19.98 6.29 -9.39
N ALA A 394 -18.87 5.83 -9.99
CA ALA A 394 -17.82 6.69 -10.52
C ALA A 394 -18.30 7.56 -11.69
N SER A 395 -19.39 7.20 -12.37
CA SER A 395 -20.00 8.00 -13.45
C SER A 395 -20.58 9.33 -12.98
N PHE A 396 -20.79 9.51 -11.68
CA PHE A 396 -21.25 10.77 -11.08
C PHE A 396 -20.12 11.60 -10.48
N ALA A 397 -18.89 11.08 -10.50
CA ALA A 397 -17.73 11.70 -9.89
C ALA A 397 -16.91 12.44 -10.96
N GLU A 398 -16.85 13.77 -10.84
CA GLU A 398 -16.07 14.67 -11.70
C GLU A 398 -14.70 15.02 -11.13
#